data_AF-A0AAV2SBD9-F1
#
_entry.id   AF-A0AAV2SBD9-F1
#
_cell.length_a   1.000
_cell.length_b   1.000
_cell.length_c   1.000
_cell.angle_alpha   90.00
_cell.angle_beta   90.00
_cell.angle_gamma   90.00
#
_symmetry.space_group_name_H-M   'P 1'
#
loop_
_entity.id
_entity.type
_entity.pdbx_description
1 polymer ?
#
loop_
_entity_poly.entity_id
_entity_poly.type
_entity_poly.pdbx_seq_one_letter_code
_entity_poly.pdbx_strand_id
1 'polypeptide(L)'
;VKMHLTPIVLASRYNPQARNGRRLTKVPFPFQEIVPLACRNTVSGKGDKQKGVACLQEMSILFACMKKNEFRDVQCDPEITAFQNCHKDYLEKESLTKAQSKSGLLVPYERQLTHKQLNQLLKKYPQPK
;
A
#
# COMPACT_ATOMS: atom_id res chain seq x y z
N VAL A 1 4.06 7.00 -31.09
CA VAL A 1 5.03 8.13 -31.06
C VAL A 1 6.41 7.57 -30.74
N LYS A 2 7.36 7.61 -31.68
CA LYS A 2 8.72 7.10 -31.50
C LYS A 2 9.50 8.09 -30.61
N MET A 3 9.94 7.66 -29.44
CA MET A 3 10.88 8.45 -28.63
C MET A 3 12.30 8.16 -29.09
N HIS A 4 12.94 9.13 -29.73
CA HIS A 4 14.37 9.06 -30.02
C HIS A 4 15.14 9.38 -28.74
N LEU A 5 15.83 8.38 -28.19
CA LEU A 5 16.76 8.55 -27.08
C LEU A 5 18.05 9.16 -27.64
N THR A 6 18.25 10.46 -27.44
CA THR A 6 19.56 11.09 -27.70
C THR A 6 20.56 10.63 -26.65
N PRO A 7 21.82 10.31 -27.03
CA PRO A 7 22.83 9.87 -26.08
C PRO A 7 23.11 10.98 -25.06
N ILE A 8 22.97 10.65 -23.78
CA ILE A 8 23.19 11.56 -22.66
C ILE A 8 24.69 11.81 -22.54
N VAL A 9 25.17 12.95 -23.02
CA VAL A 9 26.52 13.44 -22.71
C VAL A 9 26.48 14.04 -21.31
N LEU A 10 27.00 13.31 -20.32
CA LEU A 10 27.09 13.71 -18.91
C LEU A 10 28.22 14.74 -18.66
N ALA A 11 28.21 15.87 -19.37
CA ALA A 11 29.06 17.01 -19.01
C ALA A 11 28.28 17.91 -18.04
N SER A 12 28.25 17.53 -16.76
CA SER A 12 27.78 18.43 -15.69
C SER A 12 28.71 19.64 -15.63
N ARG A 13 28.27 20.79 -16.18
CA ARG A 13 28.92 22.08 -15.90
C ARG A 13 28.55 22.51 -14.48
N TYR A 14 29.14 21.83 -13.50
CA TYR A 14 29.17 22.29 -12.11
C TYR A 14 29.81 23.67 -12.10
N ASN A 15 29.06 24.71 -11.74
CA ASN A 15 29.59 26.06 -11.64
C ASN A 15 30.22 26.23 -10.25
N PRO A 16 31.57 26.26 -10.12
CA PRO A 16 32.25 26.31 -8.83
C PRO A 16 32.07 27.63 -8.07
N GLN A 17 31.33 28.60 -8.64
CA GLN A 17 31.13 29.94 -8.07
C GLN A 17 29.95 30.04 -7.08
N ALA A 18 29.21 28.95 -6.82
CA ALA A 18 28.13 28.93 -5.83
C ALA A 18 28.68 28.77 -4.39
N ARG A 19 29.55 29.70 -3.94
CA ARG A 19 30.24 29.60 -2.64
C ARG A 19 29.31 29.75 -1.42
N ASN A 20 28.14 30.35 -1.58
CA ASN A 20 27.29 30.76 -0.44
C ASN A 20 25.90 30.10 -0.46
N GLY A 21 25.62 29.12 -1.34
CA GLY A 21 24.32 28.45 -1.45
C GLY A 21 23.12 29.32 -1.88
N ARG A 22 23.31 30.65 -1.98
CA ARG A 22 22.26 31.63 -2.32
C ARG A 22 21.87 31.68 -3.79
N ARG A 23 22.64 31.03 -4.68
CA ARG A 23 22.34 30.98 -6.12
C ARG A 23 21.76 29.62 -6.45
N LEU A 24 20.61 29.59 -7.14
CA LEU A 24 20.06 28.34 -7.65
C LEU A 24 21.10 27.65 -8.53
N THR A 25 21.43 26.41 -8.16
CA THR A 25 22.25 25.53 -8.98
C THR A 25 21.51 25.30 -10.29
N LYS A 26 22.06 25.78 -11.40
CA LYS A 26 21.53 25.46 -12.73
C LYS A 26 21.83 23.98 -12.99
N VAL A 27 20.85 23.12 -12.70
CA VAL A 27 20.94 21.70 -13.03
C VAL A 27 20.98 21.55 -14.55
N PRO A 28 21.88 20.71 -15.09
CA PRO A 28 22.02 20.53 -16.54
C PRO A 28 20.75 19.95 -17.18
N PHE A 29 19.89 19.31 -16.38
CA PHE A 29 18.56 18.85 -16.76
C PHE A 29 17.53 19.46 -15.79
N PRO A 30 16.69 20.42 -16.23
CA PRO A 30 15.60 20.89 -15.40
C PRO A 30 14.60 19.74 -15.19
N PHE A 31 14.07 19.62 -13.97
CA PHE A 31 12.97 18.68 -13.71
C PHE A 31 11.76 19.10 -14.55
N GLN A 32 11.31 18.20 -15.42
CA GLN A 32 10.04 18.36 -16.13
C GLN A 32 8.98 17.59 -15.37
N GLU A 33 8.04 18.30 -14.78
CA GLU A 33 6.93 17.68 -14.09
C GLU A 33 5.96 17.05 -15.10
N ILE A 34 5.72 15.74 -14.97
CA ILE A 34 4.69 15.05 -15.77
C ILE A 34 3.29 15.37 -15.19
N VAL A 35 3.24 15.61 -13.88
CA VAL A 35 2.05 15.96 -13.11
C VAL A 35 2.46 17.14 -12.23
N PRO A 36 1.59 18.16 -12.05
CA PRO A 36 1.90 19.31 -11.22
C PRO A 36 2.33 18.88 -9.82
N LEU A 37 3.36 19.54 -9.28
CA LEU A 37 3.84 19.38 -7.90
C LEU A 37 2.86 19.97 -6.87
N ALA A 38 1.59 19.59 -6.96
CA ALA A 38 0.51 20.03 -6.09
C ALA A 38 -0.25 18.83 -5.51
N CYS A 39 -0.67 18.96 -4.25
CA CYS A 39 -1.51 17.94 -3.62
C CYS A 39 -2.90 17.93 -4.26
N ARG A 40 -3.43 16.74 -4.54
CA ARG A 40 -4.81 16.57 -4.99
C ARG A 40 -5.78 16.64 -3.81
N ASN A 41 -7.03 16.96 -4.09
CA ASN A 41 -8.12 16.92 -3.11
C ASN A 41 -8.64 15.50 -2.84
N THR A 42 -7.98 14.47 -3.39
CA THR A 42 -8.35 13.06 -3.19
C THR A 42 -7.12 12.17 -3.10
N VAL A 43 -7.25 11.12 -2.30
CA VAL A 43 -6.29 10.02 -2.15
C VAL A 43 -6.87 8.73 -2.73
N SER A 44 -5.97 7.90 -3.26
CA SER A 44 -6.30 6.61 -3.88
C SER A 44 -6.17 5.48 -2.87
N GLY A 45 -7.24 4.70 -2.67
CA GLY A 45 -7.23 3.51 -1.80
C GLY A 45 -6.58 2.26 -2.41
N LYS A 46 -5.82 2.40 -3.51
CA LYS A 46 -5.20 1.26 -4.22
C LYS A 46 -4.19 0.48 -3.37
N GLY A 47 -3.58 1.12 -2.36
CA GLY A 47 -2.56 0.51 -1.49
C GLY A 47 -3.13 -0.24 -0.28
N ASP A 48 -4.38 -0.01 0.08
CA ASP A 48 -4.94 -0.47 1.37
C ASP A 48 -5.27 -1.99 1.39
N LYS A 49 -5.13 -2.67 0.25
CA LYS A 49 -5.37 -4.12 0.16
C LYS A 49 -4.16 -4.86 0.74
N GLN A 50 -4.33 -5.47 1.92
CA GLN A 50 -3.36 -6.45 2.39
C GLN A 50 -3.34 -7.65 1.43
N LYS A 51 -2.17 -7.93 0.84
CA LYS A 51 -1.97 -9.02 -0.12
C LYS A 51 -1.55 -10.33 0.55
N GLY A 52 -1.73 -10.44 1.86
CA GLY A 52 -1.35 -11.64 2.62
C GLY A 52 -2.30 -12.80 2.36
N VAL A 53 -1.76 -14.02 2.29
CA VAL A 53 -2.57 -15.24 2.36
C VAL A 53 -2.88 -15.51 3.83
N ALA A 54 -4.14 -15.76 4.16
CA ALA A 54 -4.57 -16.05 5.53
C ALA A 54 -4.19 -17.47 5.96
N CYS A 55 -3.96 -17.66 7.26
CA CYS A 55 -3.82 -18.97 7.91
C CYS A 55 -2.70 -19.89 7.37
N LEU A 56 -1.61 -19.29 6.85
CA LEU A 56 -0.48 -20.05 6.30
C LEU A 56 0.17 -20.98 7.34
N GLN A 57 0.19 -20.57 8.60
CA GLN A 57 0.80 -21.34 9.67
C GLN A 57 -0.01 -22.61 9.96
N GLU A 58 -1.31 -22.49 10.12
CA GLU A 58 -2.24 -23.58 10.35
C GLU A 58 -2.29 -24.53 9.16
N MET A 59 -2.24 -24.00 7.92
CA MET A 59 -2.11 -24.81 6.71
C MET A 59 -0.83 -25.65 6.71
N SER A 60 0.30 -25.08 7.12
CA SER A 60 1.58 -25.80 7.14
C SER A 60 1.58 -26.97 8.13
N ILE A 61 0.93 -26.79 9.30
CA ILE A 61 0.79 -27.82 10.33
C ILE A 61 -0.13 -28.94 9.84
N LEU A 62 -1.25 -28.58 9.22
CA LEU A 62 -2.19 -29.53 8.62
C LEU A 62 -1.50 -30.40 7.57
N PHE A 63 -0.76 -29.80 6.63
CA PHE A 63 -0.04 -30.54 5.61
C PHE A 63 1.08 -31.41 6.17
N ALA A 64 1.71 -30.99 7.27
CA ALA A 64 2.69 -31.82 7.96
C ALA A 64 2.06 -33.08 8.59
N CYS A 65 0.86 -32.96 9.16
CA CYS A 65 0.11 -34.11 9.68
C CYS A 65 -0.34 -35.04 8.54
N MET A 66 -0.97 -34.49 7.51
CA MET A 66 -1.45 -35.26 6.36
C MET A 66 -0.32 -36.04 5.69
N LYS A 67 0.87 -35.44 5.54
CA LYS A 67 2.04 -36.11 4.96
C LYS A 67 2.51 -37.32 5.77
N LYS A 68 2.39 -37.29 7.11
CA LYS A 68 2.78 -38.41 7.98
C LYS A 68 1.78 -39.57 7.92
N ASN A 69 0.52 -39.25 7.65
CA ASN A 69 -0.62 -40.14 7.78
C ASN A 69 -1.25 -40.54 6.43
N GLU A 70 -0.47 -40.46 5.34
CA GLU A 70 -0.92 -40.77 3.98
C GLU A 70 -2.21 -40.05 3.57
N PHE A 71 -2.38 -38.80 4.03
CA PHE A 71 -3.56 -37.97 3.78
C PHE A 71 -4.87 -38.57 4.31
N ARG A 72 -4.83 -39.34 5.39
CA ARG A 72 -6.03 -39.76 6.12
C ARG A 72 -6.49 -38.67 7.07
N ASP A 73 -7.58 -37.99 6.71
CA ASP A 73 -8.14 -36.85 7.44
C ASP A 73 -8.47 -37.18 8.91
N VAL A 74 -8.97 -38.38 9.18
CA VAL A 74 -9.38 -38.85 10.52
C VAL A 74 -8.23 -38.81 11.54
N GLN A 75 -6.98 -38.87 11.09
CA GLN A 75 -5.81 -38.82 11.98
C GLN A 75 -5.30 -37.39 12.23
N CYS A 76 -5.87 -36.39 11.54
CA CYS A 76 -5.48 -34.98 11.59
C CYS A 76 -6.63 -34.05 11.97
N ASP A 77 -7.67 -34.57 12.64
CA ASP A 77 -8.80 -33.78 13.14
C ASP A 77 -8.42 -32.52 13.94
N PRO A 78 -7.42 -32.54 14.86
CA PRO A 78 -7.07 -31.33 15.61
C PRO A 78 -6.44 -30.25 14.70
N GLU A 79 -5.64 -30.63 13.71
CA GLU A 79 -5.06 -29.69 12.75
C GLU A 79 -6.10 -29.12 11.79
N ILE A 80 -7.06 -29.95 11.36
CA ILE A 80 -8.18 -29.54 10.49
C ILE A 80 -9.04 -28.50 11.22
N THR A 81 -9.43 -28.78 12.46
CA THR A 81 -10.27 -27.85 13.25
C THR A 81 -9.55 -26.53 13.52
N ALA A 82 -8.24 -26.57 13.83
CA ALA A 82 -7.44 -25.36 13.99
C ALA A 82 -7.41 -24.49 12.72
N PHE A 83 -7.16 -25.11 11.56
CA PHE A 83 -7.19 -24.40 10.28
C PHE A 83 -8.56 -23.78 9.96
N GLN A 84 -9.64 -24.55 10.17
CA GLN A 84 -11.01 -24.06 9.94
C GLN A 84 -11.35 -22.87 10.85
N ASN A 85 -10.93 -22.91 12.11
CA ASN A 85 -11.18 -21.82 13.06
C ASN A 85 -10.44 -20.55 12.64
N CYS A 86 -9.15 -20.65 12.27
CA CYS A 86 -8.40 -19.50 11.73
C CYS A 86 -9.10 -18.91 10.50
N HIS A 87 -9.57 -19.77 9.58
CA HIS A 87 -10.22 -19.31 8.36
C HIS A 87 -11.55 -18.58 8.64
N LYS A 88 -12.35 -19.08 9.59
CA LYS A 88 -13.59 -18.41 10.02
C LYS A 88 -13.31 -17.04 10.63
N ASP A 89 -12.35 -16.96 11.54
CA ASP A 89 -11.95 -15.70 12.18
C ASP A 89 -11.44 -14.67 11.15
N TYR A 90 -10.68 -15.14 10.16
CA TYR A 90 -10.21 -14.30 9.07
C TYR A 90 -11.37 -13.73 8.26
N LEU A 91 -12.34 -14.56 7.86
CA LEU A 91 -13.51 -14.10 7.10
C LEU A 91 -14.34 -13.08 7.87
N GLU A 92 -14.54 -13.30 9.17
CA GLU A 92 -15.24 -12.35 10.03
C GLU A 92 -14.50 -11.01 10.08
N LYS A 93 -13.20 -11.02 10.40
CA LYS A 93 -12.36 -9.79 10.44
C LYS A 93 -12.33 -9.07 9.10
N GLU A 94 -12.25 -9.80 8.00
CA GLU A 94 -12.25 -9.21 6.66
C GLU A 94 -13.59 -8.54 6.35
N SER A 95 -14.70 -9.16 6.73
CA SER A 95 -16.05 -8.59 6.57
C SER A 95 -16.23 -7.30 7.37
N LEU A 96 -15.75 -7.28 8.63
CA LEU A 96 -15.79 -6.11 9.50
C LEU A 96 -14.93 -4.97 8.95
N THR A 97 -13.71 -5.27 8.50
CA THR A 97 -12.81 -4.28 7.88
C THR A 97 -13.40 -3.71 6.59
N LYS A 98 -14.04 -4.55 5.76
CA LYS A 98 -14.78 -4.12 4.57
C LYS A 98 -15.97 -3.21 4.92
N ALA A 99 -16.71 -3.52 5.98
CA ALA A 99 -17.82 -2.69 6.43
C ALA A 99 -17.32 -1.33 6.96
N GLN A 100 -16.28 -1.32 7.80
CA GLN A 100 -15.67 -0.11 8.33
C GLN A 100 -15.11 0.79 7.21
N SER A 101 -14.33 0.22 6.28
CA SER A 101 -13.79 0.94 5.13
C SER A 101 -14.88 1.43 4.15
N LYS A 102 -16.10 0.88 4.18
CA LYS A 102 -17.26 1.39 3.44
C LYS A 102 -17.97 2.53 4.13
N SER A 103 -18.08 2.47 5.46
CA SER A 103 -18.86 3.42 6.25
C SER A 103 -18.42 4.87 6.01
N GLY A 104 -17.11 5.10 5.81
CA GLY A 104 -16.56 6.44 5.63
C GLY A 104 -16.80 7.36 6.83
N LEU A 105 -17.31 6.84 7.95
CA LEU A 105 -17.68 7.60 9.14
C LEU A 105 -16.40 8.12 9.80
N LEU A 106 -16.32 9.42 10.06
CA LEU A 106 -15.19 10.02 10.76
C LEU A 106 -15.27 9.66 12.25
N VAL A 107 -14.45 8.70 12.68
CA VAL A 107 -14.32 8.36 14.10
C VAL A 107 -13.40 9.39 14.75
N PRO A 108 -13.82 10.08 15.82
CA PRO A 108 -12.97 11.04 16.51
C PRO A 108 -11.76 10.34 17.15
N TYR A 109 -10.61 11.02 17.17
CA TYR A 109 -9.36 10.55 17.78
C TYR A 109 -8.65 9.36 17.10
N GLU A 110 -9.12 8.91 15.94
CA GLU A 110 -8.48 7.86 15.18
C GLU A 110 -7.19 8.37 14.51
N ARG A 111 -6.06 7.69 14.77
CA ARG A 111 -4.74 8.08 14.22
C ARG A 111 -4.54 7.64 12.76
N GLN A 112 -5.26 6.61 12.32
CA GLN A 112 -5.16 6.07 10.96
C GLN A 112 -6.52 6.08 10.29
N LEU A 113 -6.72 7.02 9.37
CA LEU A 113 -7.96 7.16 8.61
C LEU A 113 -7.88 6.31 7.34
N THR A 114 -8.98 5.63 7.02
CA THR A 114 -9.16 4.99 5.72
C THR A 114 -9.23 6.03 4.60
N HIS A 115 -8.87 5.65 3.37
CA HIS A 115 -8.92 6.56 2.21
C HIS A 115 -10.29 7.22 2.03
N LYS A 116 -11.39 6.55 2.40
CA LYS A 116 -12.74 7.14 2.29
C LYS A 116 -12.99 8.22 3.33
N GLN A 117 -12.64 7.95 4.59
CA GLN A 117 -12.70 8.94 5.67
C GLN A 117 -11.84 10.16 5.32
N LEU A 118 -10.60 9.93 4.87
CA LEU A 118 -9.67 10.99 4.48
C LEU A 118 -10.22 11.82 3.29
N ASN A 119 -10.78 11.16 2.28
CA ASN A 119 -11.41 11.83 1.14
C ASN A 119 -12.64 12.67 1.54
N GLN A 120 -13.40 12.27 2.55
CA GLN A 120 -14.47 13.13 3.08
C GLN A 120 -13.91 14.39 3.74
N LEU A 121 -12.76 14.29 4.41
CA LEU A 121 -12.10 15.40 5.08
C LEU A 121 -11.49 16.39 4.07
N LEU A 122 -10.80 15.88 3.04
CA LEU A 122 -10.25 16.71 1.95
C LEU A 122 -11.32 17.42 1.11
N LYS A 123 -12.55 16.88 1.04
CA LYS A 123 -13.68 17.58 0.42
C LYS A 123 -14.10 18.82 1.22
N LYS A 124 -13.98 18.79 2.54
CA LYS A 124 -14.31 19.93 3.42
C LYS A 124 -13.22 21.00 3.37
N TYR A 125 -11.96 20.59 3.24
CA TYR A 125 -10.80 21.46 3.23
C TYR A 125 -9.96 21.21 1.96
N PRO A 126 -10.38 21.75 0.80
CA PRO A 126 -9.64 21.59 -0.45
C PRO A 126 -8.32 22.38 -0.42
N GLN A 127 -7.33 21.87 -1.15
CA GLN A 127 -6.05 22.54 -1.34
C GLN A 127 -6.23 23.83 -2.17
N PRO A 128 -5.51 24.91 -1.83
CA PRO A 128 -5.47 26.10 -2.67
C PRO A 128 -4.85 25.77 -4.04
N LYS A 129 -5.30 26.48 -5.07
CA LYS A 129 -4.79 26.31 -6.44
C LYS A 129 -3.47 27.04 -6.64
#